data_AF-A0A6S6SDE2-F1
#
_entry.id   AF-A0A6S6SDE2-F1
#
_cell.length_a   1.000
_cell.length_b   1.000
_cell.length_c   1.000
_cell.angle_alpha   90.00
_cell.angle_beta   90.00
_cell.angle_gamma   90.00
#
_symmetry.space_group_name_H-M   'P 1'
#
loop_
_entity.id
_entity.type
_entity.pdbx_description
1 polymer ?
#
loop_
_entity_poly.entity_id
_entity_poly.type
_entity_poly.pdbx_seq_one_letter_code
_entity_poly.pdbx_strand_id
1 'polypeptide(L)' 'MLKHGFKSYAEEWWHFTLKNEPYKNRYFNFNVE' A
#
# COMPACT_ATOMS: atom_id res chain seq x y z
N MET A 1 -2.61 -9.01 7.91
CA MET A 1 -2.51 -7.67 7.28
C MET A 1 -2.92 -6.55 8.25
N LEU A 2 -4.16 -6.50 8.75
CA LEU A 2 -4.63 -5.43 9.66
C LEU A 2 -3.79 -5.25 10.95
N LYS A 3 -3.26 -6.35 11.51
CA LYS A 3 -2.38 -6.33 12.70
C LYS A 3 -0.95 -5.83 12.45
N HIS A 4 -0.53 -5.70 11.20
CA HIS A 4 0.83 -5.28 10.81
C HIS A 4 0.86 -3.88 10.18
N GLY A 5 -0.16 -3.05 10.45
CA GLY A 5 -0.21 -1.68 9.94
C GLY A 5 -0.71 -1.52 8.50
N PHE A 6 -1.29 -2.58 7.91
CA PHE A 6 -1.93 -2.48 6.60
C PHE A 6 -3.41 -2.08 6.73
N LYS A 7 -3.87 -1.21 5.83
CA LYS A 7 -5.25 -0.78 5.67
C LYS A 7 -5.84 -1.48 4.44
N SER A 8 -6.96 -2.17 4.62
CA SER A 8 -7.72 -2.76 3.51
C SER A 8 -8.58 -1.70 2.82
N TYR A 9 -8.77 -1.84 1.52
CA TYR A 9 -9.73 -1.07 0.75
C TYR A 9 -11.05 -1.85 0.66
N ALA A 10 -12.18 -1.21 0.96
CA ALA A 10 -13.46 -1.92 1.06
C ALA A 10 -14.04 -2.30 -0.31
N GLU A 11 -13.70 -1.55 -1.37
CA GLU A 11 -14.21 -1.78 -2.73
C GLU A 11 -13.37 -2.81 -3.51
N GLU A 12 -12.12 -3.07 -3.07
CA GLU A 12 -11.24 -4.07 -3.68
C GLU A 12 -10.65 -4.99 -2.60
N TRP A 13 -11.10 -6.25 -2.54
CA TRP A 13 -10.72 -7.17 -1.47
C TRP A 13 -9.23 -7.56 -1.48
N TRP A 14 -8.55 -7.44 -2.63
CA TRP A 14 -7.11 -7.67 -2.80
C TRP A 14 -6.26 -6.43 -2.50
N HIS A 15 -6.86 -5.25 -2.33
CA HIS A 15 -6.10 -4.00 -2.21
C HIS A 15 -5.78 -3.67 -0.76
N PHE A 16 -4.48 -3.59 -0.46
CA PHE A 16 -3.95 -3.22 0.85
C PHE A 16 -2.89 -2.15 0.72
N THR A 17 -2.97 -1.12 1.56
CA THR A 17 -1.99 -0.03 1.64
C THR A 17 -1.34 0.01 3.02
N LEU A 18 -0.12 0.53 3.14
CA LEU A 18 0.56 0.66 4.42
C LEU A 18 0.13 1.97 5.13
N LYS A 19 -0.38 1.87 6.36
CA LYS A 19 -0.91 3.03 7.11
C LYS A 19 0.17 4.10 7.37
N ASN A 20 1.38 3.65 7.69
CA ASN A 20 2.57 4.48 7.90
C ASN A 20 3.56 4.34 6.73
N GLU A 21 3.06 4.36 5.49
CA GLU A 21 3.94 4.36 4.33
C GLU A 21 4.84 5.60 4.29
N PRO A 22 6.16 5.44 4.08
CA PRO A 22 7.11 6.55 4.03
C PRO A 22 6.98 7.41 2.76
N TYR A 23 6.30 6.92 1.72
CA TYR A 23 6.33 7.50 0.38
C TYR A 23 4.92 7.73 -0.24
N LYS A 24 3.93 8.13 0.57
CA LYS A 24 2.51 8.25 0.14
C LYS A 24 2.25 9.09 -1.13
N ASN A 25 3.07 10.11 -1.37
CA ASN A 25 2.92 11.02 -2.50
C ASN A 25 4.05 10.87 -3.53
N ARG A 26 4.87 9.82 -3.43
CA ARG A 26 5.98 9.57 -4.34
C ARG A 26 5.68 8.33 -5.18
N TYR A 27 5.59 8.57 -6.48
CA TYR A 27 5.45 7.51 -7.46
C TYR A 27 6.83 7.17 -7.99
N PHE A 28 7.15 5.88 -8.00
CA PHE A 28 8.40 5.36 -8.53
C PHE A 28 8.20 4.94 -9.98
N ASN A 29 9.15 5.29 -10.83
CA ASN A 29 9.16 4.91 -12.24
C ASN A 29 10.53 4.30 -12.58
N PHE A 30 10.79 3.11 -12.02
CA PHE A 30 11.98 2.31 -12.32
C PHE A 30 11.54 0.93 -12.79
N ASN A 31 12.42 0.24 -13.52
CA ASN A 31 12.14 -1.11 -14.00
C ASN A 31 12.07 -2.09 -12.82
N VAL A 32 11.02 -2.91 -12.80
CA VAL A 32 10.91 -4.05 -11.89
C VAL A 32 11.52 -5.25 -12.62
N GLU A 33 12.67 -5.74 -12.15
CA GLU A 33 13.29 -6.99 -12.60
C GLU A 33 12.77 -8.20 -11.80
#